data_AF-A0A8B6DV28-F1
#
_entry.id   AF-A0A8B6DV28-F1
#
_cell.length_a   1.000
_cell.length_b   1.000
_cell.length_c   1.000
_cell.angle_alpha   90.00
_cell.angle_beta   90.00
_cell.angle_gamma   90.00
#
_symmetry.space_group_name_H-M   'P 1'
#
loop_
_entity.id
_entity.type
_entity.pdbx_description
1 polymer ?
#
loop_
_entity_poly.entity_id
_entity_poly.type
_entity_poly.pdbx_seq_one_letter_code
_entity_poly.pdbx_strand_id
1 'polypeptide(L)'
;MYGSTIEQISFPIPGRASVTRSNISDAKADPFLVDHGAVLHHIARQDEKPYASRLREIEKHFSDDVRMLEETVKRNGKPLKTTVEEINAYKDIKSKATKEELPQYDCGMCSEPSTIVPIIATSRKQIILIGDDKQLLLIIKCKEAAKLGLETSLFERYLGNIQSKTMLQEQYRMHPKICKFPSEHFYDGELKTHPKVGISPQPLKMWPRMPDGYYPHVFYQVEGDERLKPMLEMNSPGSTTLKLNKW
;
A
#
# COMPACT_ATOMS: atom_id res chain seq x y z
N MET A 1 -5.66 -11.36 6.91
CA MET A 1 -4.69 -10.27 6.59
C MET A 1 -5.50 -9.06 6.14
N TYR A 2 -5.26 -7.86 6.68
CA TYR A 2 -6.01 -6.66 6.30
C TYR A 2 -5.69 -6.29 4.83
N GLY A 3 -6.66 -6.49 3.94
CA GLY A 3 -6.53 -6.25 2.49
C GLY A 3 -7.57 -5.27 1.97
N SER A 4 -7.58 -5.01 0.66
CA SER A 4 -8.51 -4.05 0.03
C SER A 4 -9.99 -4.37 0.29
N THR A 5 -10.35 -5.65 0.34
CA THR A 5 -11.70 -6.12 0.68
C THR A 5 -12.08 -5.73 2.11
N ILE A 6 -11.19 -5.95 3.07
CA ILE A 6 -11.40 -5.63 4.48
C ILE A 6 -11.45 -4.12 4.68
N GLU A 7 -10.59 -3.39 3.97
CA GLU A 7 -10.60 -1.94 3.95
C GLU A 7 -11.94 -1.38 3.44
N GLN A 8 -12.51 -1.94 2.39
CA GLN A 8 -13.82 -1.51 1.88
C GLN A 8 -14.98 -1.81 2.84
N ILE A 9 -14.85 -2.82 3.69
CA ILE A 9 -15.84 -3.09 4.73
C ILE A 9 -15.74 -2.05 5.84
N SER A 10 -14.53 -1.70 6.27
CA SER A 10 -14.31 -0.68 7.32
C SER A 10 -14.60 0.74 6.82
N PHE A 11 -14.23 1.05 5.58
CA PHE A 11 -14.27 2.37 4.96
C PHE A 11 -14.86 2.27 3.54
N PRO A 12 -16.19 2.19 3.41
CA PRO A 12 -16.86 1.92 2.14
C PRO A 12 -16.71 3.11 1.18
N ILE A 13 -16.39 2.82 -0.09
CA ILE A 13 -16.36 3.81 -1.18
C ILE A 13 -17.53 3.54 -2.13
N PRO A 14 -18.42 4.52 -2.38
CA PRO A 14 -19.56 4.33 -3.26
C PRO A 14 -19.14 3.94 -4.68
N GLY A 15 -19.91 3.06 -5.33
CA GLY A 15 -19.63 2.59 -6.70
C GLY A 15 -18.50 1.56 -6.82
N ARG A 16 -17.80 1.21 -5.73
CA ARG A 16 -16.93 0.04 -5.68
C ARG A 16 -17.77 -1.21 -5.42
N ALA A 17 -17.46 -2.34 -6.07
CA ALA A 17 -18.24 -3.57 -5.93
C ALA A 17 -18.44 -3.94 -4.44
N SER A 18 -19.70 -3.99 -4.00
CA SER A 18 -20.05 -4.41 -2.64
C SER A 18 -19.72 -5.90 -2.47
N VAL A 19 -18.99 -6.22 -1.41
CA VAL A 19 -18.66 -7.60 -1.05
C VAL A 19 -19.93 -8.19 -0.43
N THR A 20 -20.56 -9.14 -1.10
CA THR A 20 -21.72 -9.84 -0.56
C THR A 20 -21.37 -10.57 0.74
N ARG A 21 -22.29 -10.52 1.72
CA ARG A 21 -22.07 -11.10 3.06
C ARG A 21 -21.71 -12.59 3.07
N SER A 22 -22.03 -13.32 2.01
CA SER A 22 -21.68 -14.74 1.85
C SER A 22 -20.18 -15.01 1.66
N ASN A 23 -19.37 -14.02 1.29
CA ASN A 23 -17.92 -14.16 1.09
C ASN A 23 -17.09 -13.73 2.33
N ILE A 24 -17.73 -13.56 3.49
CA ILE A 24 -17.16 -12.88 4.67
C ILE A 24 -16.38 -13.79 5.63
N SER A 25 -16.53 -15.13 5.58
CA SER A 25 -15.88 -16.01 6.56
C SER A 25 -14.35 -15.85 6.60
N ASP A 26 -13.74 -15.53 5.45
CA ASP A 26 -12.29 -15.41 5.29
C ASP A 26 -11.79 -13.95 5.30
N ALA A 27 -12.69 -12.97 5.45
CA ALA A 27 -12.41 -11.54 5.23
C ALA A 27 -12.63 -10.65 6.46
N LYS A 28 -12.76 -11.21 7.68
CA LYS A 28 -12.78 -10.37 8.89
C LYS A 28 -11.36 -9.93 9.26
N ALA A 29 -11.18 -8.63 9.46
CA ALA A 29 -10.00 -8.12 10.14
C ALA A 29 -9.94 -8.80 11.51
N ASP A 30 -8.75 -9.23 11.93
CA ASP A 30 -8.55 -9.66 13.31
C ASP A 30 -8.83 -8.44 14.21
N PRO A 31 -9.87 -8.48 15.08
CA PRO A 31 -10.21 -7.36 15.96
C PRO A 31 -9.01 -6.93 16.80
N PHE A 32 -8.16 -7.87 17.19
CA PHE A 32 -6.94 -7.59 17.94
C PHE A 32 -6.02 -6.61 17.17
N LEU A 33 -5.83 -6.81 15.87
CA LEU A 33 -4.94 -5.95 15.07
C LEU A 33 -5.54 -4.54 14.86
N VAL A 34 -6.87 -4.43 14.80
CA VAL A 34 -7.56 -3.16 14.66
C VAL A 34 -7.50 -2.37 15.97
N ASP A 35 -7.84 -3.03 17.08
CA ASP A 35 -7.93 -2.41 18.41
C ASP A 35 -6.56 -1.99 18.95
N HIS A 36 -5.48 -2.68 18.53
CA HIS A 36 -4.11 -2.37 18.96
C HIS A 36 -3.36 -1.47 17.96
N GLY A 37 -4.06 -0.86 17.00
CA GLY A 37 -3.45 0.13 16.09
C GLY A 37 -2.37 -0.47 15.18
N ALA A 38 -2.49 -1.73 14.78
CA ALA A 38 -1.54 -2.38 13.87
C ALA A 38 -1.93 -2.22 12.38
N VAL A 39 -3.09 -1.60 12.11
CA VAL A 39 -3.61 -1.42 10.76
C VAL A 39 -3.50 0.05 10.35
N LEU A 40 -2.60 0.34 9.40
CA LEU A 40 -2.29 1.68 8.89
C LEU A 40 -3.54 2.52 8.55
N HIS A 41 -4.56 1.89 7.96
CA HIS A 41 -5.80 2.59 7.63
C HIS A 41 -6.58 3.05 8.87
N HIS A 42 -6.58 2.29 9.97
CA HIS A 42 -7.19 2.76 11.22
C HIS A 42 -6.31 3.81 11.91
N ILE A 43 -4.99 3.66 11.87
CA ILE A 43 -4.04 4.61 12.46
C ILE A 43 -4.18 6.00 11.85
N ALA A 44 -4.25 6.09 10.51
CA ALA A 44 -4.38 7.37 9.79
C ALA A 44 -5.66 8.16 10.13
N ARG A 45 -6.59 7.56 10.90
CA ARG A 45 -7.88 8.11 11.32
C ARG A 45 -8.00 8.32 12.83
N GLN A 46 -6.93 8.10 13.59
CA GLN A 46 -6.89 8.43 15.02
C GLN A 46 -6.98 9.95 15.23
N ASP A 47 -7.59 10.39 16.33
CA ASP A 47 -7.91 11.80 16.59
C ASP A 47 -6.71 12.75 16.52
N GLU A 48 -5.51 12.24 16.78
CA GLU A 48 -4.25 12.99 16.79
C GLU A 48 -3.66 13.22 15.38
N LYS A 49 -4.23 12.61 14.33
CA LYS A 49 -3.68 12.69 12.96
C LYS A 49 -4.27 13.86 12.18
N PRO A 50 -3.46 14.58 11.38
CA PRO A 50 -3.86 15.84 10.74
C PRO A 50 -4.99 15.68 9.71
N TYR A 51 -5.12 14.49 9.11
CA TYR A 51 -6.15 14.21 8.11
C TYR A 51 -7.37 13.45 8.67
N ALA A 52 -7.36 13.05 9.95
CA ALA A 52 -8.36 12.13 10.51
C ALA A 52 -9.78 12.69 10.48
N SER A 53 -9.97 13.95 10.92
CA SER A 53 -11.28 14.59 10.96
C SER A 53 -11.92 14.69 9.57
N ARG A 54 -11.11 15.09 8.57
CA ARG A 54 -11.57 15.22 7.19
C ARG A 54 -11.88 13.87 6.54
N LEU A 55 -11.08 12.84 6.83
CA LEU A 55 -11.36 11.47 6.37
C LEU A 55 -12.68 10.96 6.93
N ARG A 56 -12.91 11.09 8.24
CA ARG A 56 -14.14 10.62 8.90
C ARG A 56 -15.40 11.32 8.41
N GLU A 57 -15.31 12.62 8.11
CA GLU A 57 -16.43 13.39 7.58
C GLU A 57 -16.87 12.87 6.20
N ILE A 58 -15.92 12.71 5.28
CA ILE A 58 -16.19 12.19 3.92
C ILE A 58 -16.70 10.73 4.01
N GLU A 59 -16.11 9.92 4.89
CA GLU A 59 -16.48 8.52 5.07
C GLU A 59 -17.87 8.33 5.66
N LYS A 60 -18.29 9.21 6.57
CA LYS A 60 -19.66 9.23 7.07
C LYS A 60 -20.65 9.46 5.93
N HIS A 61 -20.35 10.43 5.05
CA HIS A 61 -21.16 10.69 3.86
C HIS A 61 -21.21 9.47 2.92
N PHE A 62 -20.07 8.85 2.66
CA PHE A 62 -19.97 7.65 1.82
C PHE A 62 -20.73 6.45 2.40
N SER A 63 -20.64 6.24 3.71
CA SER A 63 -21.36 5.15 4.38
C SER A 63 -22.87 5.34 4.33
N ASP A 64 -23.36 6.57 4.46
CA ASP A 64 -24.79 6.88 4.30
C ASP A 64 -25.24 6.63 2.85
N ASP A 65 -24.45 7.02 1.86
CA ASP A 65 -24.74 6.77 0.44
C ASP A 65 -24.76 5.27 0.09
N VAL A 66 -23.81 4.49 0.60
CA VAL A 66 -23.77 3.02 0.39
C VAL A 66 -24.96 2.34 1.06
N ARG A 67 -25.33 2.74 2.30
CA ARG A 67 -26.52 2.22 2.99
C ARG A 67 -27.79 2.52 2.19
N MET A 68 -27.93 3.75 1.71
CA MET A 68 -29.07 4.16 0.88
C MET A 68 -29.13 3.34 -0.42
N LEU A 69 -27.99 3.05 -1.06
CA LEU A 69 -27.97 2.18 -2.23
C LEU A 69 -28.40 0.74 -1.91
N GLU A 70 -27.91 0.13 -0.83
CA GLU A 70 -28.32 -1.23 -0.46
C GLU A 70 -29.82 -1.34 -0.17
N GLU A 71 -30.41 -0.28 0.40
CA GLU A 71 -31.86 -0.15 0.63
C GLU A 71 -32.64 0.11 -0.67
N THR A 72 -32.08 0.90 -1.60
CA THR A 72 -32.74 1.38 -2.84
C THR A 72 -32.52 0.46 -4.05
N VAL A 73 -31.49 -0.40 -4.07
CA VAL A 73 -31.34 -1.46 -5.09
C VAL A 73 -32.52 -2.46 -5.02
N LYS A 74 -33.24 -2.51 -3.89
CA LYS A 74 -34.54 -3.20 -3.79
C LYS A 74 -35.73 -2.41 -4.38
N ARG A 75 -35.58 -1.12 -4.69
CA ARG A 75 -36.60 -0.21 -5.23
C ARG A 75 -36.00 0.81 -6.20
N ASN A 76 -35.83 0.41 -7.46
CA ASN A 76 -35.65 1.28 -8.63
C ASN A 76 -34.56 2.39 -8.51
N GLY A 77 -33.30 1.98 -8.67
CA GLY A 77 -32.25 2.69 -9.41
C GLY A 77 -32.15 4.22 -9.30
N LYS A 78 -32.04 4.78 -8.09
CA LYS A 78 -31.63 6.19 -7.93
C LYS A 78 -30.10 6.35 -8.08
N PRO A 79 -29.61 7.44 -8.69
CA PRO A 79 -28.18 7.71 -8.82
C PRO A 79 -27.53 8.01 -7.46
N LEU A 80 -26.23 7.72 -7.35
CA LEU A 80 -25.37 8.10 -6.24
C LEU A 80 -25.44 9.61 -5.97
N LYS A 81 -25.48 10.04 -4.70
CA LYS A 81 -25.29 11.46 -4.37
C LYS A 81 -23.82 11.84 -4.47
N THR A 82 -22.93 10.93 -4.08
CA THR A 82 -21.48 11.10 -4.16
C THR A 82 -21.03 11.28 -5.61
N THR A 83 -20.24 12.34 -5.84
CA THR A 83 -19.66 12.68 -7.14
C THR A 83 -18.30 11.99 -7.36
N VAL A 84 -17.86 11.93 -8.62
CA VAL A 84 -16.54 11.36 -8.97
C VAL A 84 -15.41 12.23 -8.41
N GLU A 85 -15.63 13.54 -8.37
CA GLU A 85 -14.73 14.55 -7.82
C GLU A 85 -14.47 14.30 -6.33
N GLU A 86 -15.53 14.03 -5.55
CA GLU A 86 -15.42 13.72 -4.13
C GLU A 86 -14.66 12.41 -3.89
N ILE A 87 -14.88 11.38 -4.71
CA ILE A 87 -14.13 10.12 -4.65
C ILE A 87 -12.64 10.33 -4.92
N ASN A 88 -12.31 11.18 -5.90
CA ASN A 88 -10.92 11.48 -6.23
C ASN A 88 -10.25 12.32 -5.12
N ALA A 89 -10.95 13.33 -4.59
CA ALA A 89 -10.47 14.11 -3.45
C ALA A 89 -10.21 13.22 -2.22
N TYR A 90 -11.10 12.25 -1.96
CA TYR A 90 -10.91 11.25 -0.91
C TYR A 90 -9.64 10.42 -1.13
N LYS A 91 -9.43 9.88 -2.34
CA LYS A 91 -8.22 9.09 -2.68
C LYS A 91 -6.94 9.90 -2.46
N ASP A 92 -6.94 11.17 -2.81
CA ASP A 92 -5.79 12.06 -2.62
C ASP A 92 -5.49 12.29 -1.13
N ILE A 93 -6.50 12.62 -0.33
CA ILE A 93 -6.34 12.84 1.11
C ILE A 93 -5.89 11.54 1.79
N LYS A 94 -6.51 10.41 1.46
CA LYS A 94 -6.12 9.09 1.96
C LYS A 94 -4.67 8.76 1.62
N SER A 95 -4.25 9.04 0.39
CA SER A 95 -2.86 8.82 -0.06
C SER A 95 -1.87 9.68 0.74
N LYS A 96 -2.20 10.96 0.98
CA LYS A 96 -1.39 11.86 1.83
C LYS A 96 -1.29 11.36 3.26
N ALA A 97 -2.42 11.02 3.88
CA ALA A 97 -2.47 10.50 5.25
C ALA A 97 -1.67 9.20 5.41
N THR A 98 -1.81 8.28 4.45
CA THR A 98 -1.06 7.02 4.46
C THR A 98 0.45 7.25 4.33
N LYS A 99 0.87 8.18 3.45
CA LYS A 99 2.27 8.52 3.24
C LYS A 99 2.91 9.23 4.43
N GLU A 100 2.14 9.96 5.22
CA GLU A 100 2.63 10.59 6.45
C GLU A 100 2.88 9.55 7.55
N GLU A 101 2.04 8.53 7.61
CA GLU A 101 2.15 7.45 8.59
C GLU A 101 3.18 6.40 8.20
N LEU A 102 3.34 6.09 6.91
CA LEU A 102 4.22 5.02 6.42
C LEU A 102 5.67 5.11 6.96
N PRO A 103 6.31 6.29 7.04
CA PRO A 103 7.63 6.46 7.65
C PRO A 103 7.73 6.01 9.12
N GLN A 104 6.63 5.94 9.85
CA GLN A 104 6.62 5.47 11.24
C GLN A 104 6.69 3.94 11.35
N TYR A 105 6.35 3.21 10.28
CA TYR A 105 6.17 1.75 10.33
C TYR A 105 7.18 0.96 9.49
N ASP A 106 7.85 1.60 8.52
CA ASP A 106 8.95 1.00 7.76
C ASP A 106 10.20 1.87 7.83
N CYS A 107 11.11 1.50 8.73
CA CYS A 107 12.36 2.21 8.97
C CYS A 107 13.34 2.07 7.80
N GLY A 108 13.22 1.05 6.94
CA GLY A 108 14.05 0.90 5.74
C GLY A 108 13.76 1.95 4.68
N MET A 109 12.55 2.52 4.69
CA MET A 109 12.12 3.58 3.78
C MET A 109 12.39 4.99 4.31
N CYS A 110 13.07 5.12 5.47
CA CYS A 110 13.26 6.39 6.16
C CYS A 110 14.71 6.87 6.12
N SER A 111 14.90 8.19 6.04
CA SER A 111 16.23 8.76 6.27
C SER A 111 16.57 8.56 7.74
N GLU A 112 17.84 8.32 8.03
CA GLU A 112 18.29 8.21 9.41
C GLU A 112 17.85 9.40 10.29
N PRO A 113 18.02 10.67 9.87
CA PRO A 113 17.52 11.80 10.65
C PRO A 113 16.01 11.70 10.94
N SER A 114 15.22 11.26 9.96
CA SER A 114 13.77 11.08 10.12
C SER A 114 13.44 10.02 11.18
N THR A 115 14.19 8.90 11.21
CA THR A 115 14.01 7.85 12.22
C THR A 115 14.42 8.31 13.62
N ILE A 116 15.40 9.21 13.72
CA ILE A 116 15.90 9.73 15.01
C ILE A 116 14.91 10.70 15.69
N VAL A 117 14.15 11.51 14.93
CA VAL A 117 13.19 12.48 15.48
C VAL A 117 12.24 11.85 16.53
N PRO A 118 11.49 10.77 16.23
CA PRO A 118 10.60 10.15 17.21
C PRO A 118 11.35 9.50 18.37
N ILE A 119 12.58 8.99 18.16
CA ILE A 119 13.42 8.40 19.21
C ILE A 119 13.76 9.45 20.27
N ILE A 120 14.24 10.62 19.85
CA ILE A 120 14.59 11.71 20.76
C ILE A 120 13.34 12.26 21.44
N ALA A 121 12.28 12.53 20.68
CA ALA A 121 11.05 13.14 21.19
C ALA A 121 10.36 12.30 22.27
N THR A 122 10.46 10.97 22.20
CA THR A 122 9.76 10.06 23.11
C THR A 122 10.61 9.59 24.29
N SER A 123 11.93 9.88 24.32
CA SER A 123 12.85 9.51 25.40
C SER A 123 12.75 8.04 25.84
N ARG A 124 12.50 7.12 24.89
CA ARG A 124 12.28 5.69 25.18
C ARG A 124 13.60 4.98 25.47
N LYS A 125 13.59 4.09 26.49
CA LYS A 125 14.74 3.24 26.86
C LYS A 125 14.90 2.02 25.95
N GLN A 126 13.86 1.65 25.21
CA GLN A 126 13.83 0.51 24.30
C GLN A 126 13.21 0.93 22.98
N ILE A 127 13.88 0.57 21.89
CA ILE A 127 13.51 0.94 20.52
C ILE A 127 13.49 -0.33 19.70
N ILE A 128 12.46 -0.50 18.88
CA ILE A 128 12.35 -1.59 17.92
C ILE A 128 12.28 -0.93 16.55
N LEU A 129 13.23 -1.27 15.67
CA LEU A 129 13.21 -0.85 14.28
C LEU A 129 12.65 -1.99 13.43
N ILE A 130 11.65 -1.69 12.61
CA ILE A 130 10.99 -2.66 11.72
C ILE A 130 11.22 -2.16 10.29
N GLY A 131 11.63 -3.06 9.41
CA GLY A 131 11.88 -2.77 7.99
C GLY A 131 12.35 -4.01 7.24
N ASP A 132 12.61 -3.85 5.95
CA ASP A 132 13.13 -4.89 5.06
C ASP A 132 14.20 -4.32 4.13
N ASP A 133 15.46 -4.74 4.29
CA ASP A 133 16.60 -4.28 3.49
C ASP A 133 16.63 -4.84 2.07
N LYS A 134 15.72 -5.76 1.74
CA LYS A 134 15.54 -6.29 0.38
C LYS A 134 14.45 -5.57 -0.40
N GLN A 135 13.74 -4.64 0.23
CA GLN A 135 12.69 -3.83 -0.40
C GLN A 135 13.22 -2.47 -0.88
N LEU A 136 12.31 -1.58 -1.29
CA LEU A 136 12.65 -0.27 -1.81
C LEU A 136 13.35 0.58 -0.75
N LEU A 137 14.51 1.09 -1.10
CA LEU A 137 15.24 2.07 -0.31
C LEU A 137 14.61 3.46 -0.41
N LEU A 138 15.02 4.32 0.51
CA LEU A 138 14.67 5.73 0.51
C LEU A 138 15.07 6.42 -0.80
N ILE A 139 14.15 7.19 -1.39
CA ILE A 139 14.42 7.99 -2.59
C ILE A 139 14.99 9.35 -2.20
N ILE A 140 16.31 9.51 -2.35
CA ILE A 140 16.99 10.80 -2.18
C ILE A 140 17.12 11.52 -3.54
N LYS A 141 16.44 12.65 -3.68
CA LYS A 141 16.48 13.46 -4.92
C LYS A 141 17.84 14.15 -5.14
N CYS A 142 18.52 14.55 -4.06
CA CYS A 142 19.81 15.21 -4.10
C CYS A 142 20.93 14.16 -4.17
N LYS A 143 21.56 14.01 -5.35
CA LYS A 143 22.58 12.97 -5.57
C LYS A 143 23.80 13.15 -4.67
N GLU A 144 24.16 14.38 -4.36
CA GLU A 144 25.26 14.73 -3.47
C GLU A 144 24.97 14.26 -2.04
N ALA A 145 23.76 14.54 -1.53
CA ALA A 145 23.35 14.10 -0.20
C ALA A 145 23.28 12.57 -0.10
N ALA A 146 22.80 11.90 -1.15
CA ALA A 146 22.80 10.43 -1.23
C ALA A 146 24.22 9.87 -1.08
N LYS A 147 25.18 10.38 -1.88
CA LYS A 147 26.60 9.99 -1.82
C LYS A 147 27.27 10.28 -0.47
N LEU A 148 26.80 11.28 0.26
CA LEU A 148 27.26 11.60 1.61
C LEU A 148 26.61 10.70 2.69
N GLY A 149 25.81 9.71 2.29
CA GLY A 149 25.26 8.68 3.17
C GLY A 149 23.79 8.88 3.57
N LEU A 150 23.10 9.91 3.06
CA LEU A 150 21.69 10.14 3.40
C LEU A 150 20.75 9.05 2.84
N GLU A 151 21.22 8.28 1.86
CA GLU A 151 20.48 7.14 1.30
C GLU A 151 20.48 5.91 2.22
N THR A 152 21.35 5.86 3.24
CA THR A 152 21.40 4.78 4.22
C THR A 152 20.47 5.07 5.40
N SER A 153 19.45 4.25 5.57
CA SER A 153 18.54 4.32 6.72
C SER A 153 19.21 3.94 8.04
N LEU A 154 18.61 4.33 9.17
CA LEU A 154 19.06 3.89 10.50
C LEU A 154 18.95 2.35 10.63
N PHE A 155 17.92 1.75 10.02
CA PHE A 155 17.68 0.31 10.01
C PHE A 155 18.83 -0.46 9.34
N GLU A 156 19.18 -0.08 8.10
CA GLU A 156 20.28 -0.71 7.35
C GLU A 156 21.62 -0.58 8.07
N ARG A 157 21.88 0.58 8.69
CA ARG A 157 23.13 0.81 9.42
C ARG A 157 23.32 -0.15 10.59
N TYR A 158 22.22 -0.48 11.28
CA TYR A 158 22.26 -1.37 12.43
C TYR A 158 22.13 -2.85 12.03
N LEU A 159 21.50 -3.17 10.90
CA LEU A 159 21.39 -4.55 10.39
C LEU A 159 22.75 -5.26 10.26
N GLY A 160 23.79 -4.52 9.87
CA GLY A 160 25.16 -5.07 9.77
C GLY A 160 25.89 -5.22 11.09
N ASN A 161 25.45 -4.55 12.16
CA ASN A 161 26.24 -4.34 13.39
C ASN A 161 25.58 -4.85 14.67
N ILE A 162 24.34 -5.32 14.62
CA ILE A 162 23.59 -5.79 15.79
C ILE A 162 23.46 -7.32 15.79
N GLN A 163 23.72 -7.94 16.94
CA GLN A 163 23.51 -9.38 17.16
C GLN A 163 22.04 -9.79 17.24
N SER A 164 21.17 -8.89 17.71
CA SER A 164 19.73 -9.09 17.85
C SER A 164 18.95 -8.65 16.60
N LYS A 165 19.11 -9.36 15.49
CA LYS A 165 18.23 -9.24 14.31
C LYS A 165 17.34 -10.48 14.21
N THR A 166 16.07 -10.27 13.87
CA THR A 166 15.09 -11.36 13.73
C THR A 166 14.31 -11.15 12.43
N MET A 167 14.41 -12.11 11.51
CA MET A 167 13.57 -12.14 10.32
C MET A 167 12.25 -12.85 10.65
N LEU A 168 11.12 -12.28 10.20
CA LEU A 168 9.84 -12.99 10.21
C LEU A 168 9.79 -13.92 9.00
N GLN A 169 9.90 -15.23 9.25
CA GLN A 169 10.05 -16.23 8.19
C GLN A 169 8.73 -16.70 7.57
N GLU A 170 7.58 -16.41 8.17
CA GLU A 170 6.28 -16.86 7.65
C GLU A 170 5.52 -15.72 6.95
N GLN A 171 5.18 -15.94 5.68
CA GLN A 171 4.34 -15.02 4.91
C GLN A 171 2.90 -15.55 4.73
N TYR A 172 1.95 -14.62 4.78
CA TYR A 172 0.51 -14.90 4.79
C TYR A 172 -0.24 -14.27 3.59
N ARG A 173 0.49 -13.74 2.59
CA ARG A 173 -0.09 -12.96 1.49
C ARG A 173 -0.23 -13.77 0.20
N MET A 174 0.86 -14.40 -0.25
CA MET A 174 1.00 -14.88 -1.63
C MET A 174 1.01 -16.40 -1.74
N HIS A 175 0.59 -16.91 -2.89
CA HIS A 175 0.62 -18.34 -3.21
C HIS A 175 2.06 -18.90 -3.12
N PRO A 176 2.29 -20.14 -2.64
CA PRO A 176 3.64 -20.72 -2.52
C PRO A 176 4.50 -20.63 -3.79
N LYS A 177 3.92 -20.92 -4.96
CA LYS A 177 4.61 -20.75 -6.26
C LYS A 177 5.03 -19.31 -6.58
N ILE A 178 4.32 -18.29 -6.08
CA ILE A 178 4.76 -16.88 -6.22
C ILE A 178 5.87 -16.60 -5.21
N CYS A 179 5.73 -17.08 -3.97
CA CYS A 179 6.70 -16.90 -2.89
C CYS A 179 8.07 -17.53 -3.19
N LYS A 180 8.11 -18.60 -4.00
CA LYS A 180 9.32 -19.36 -4.28
C LYS A 180 10.47 -18.48 -4.78
N PHE A 181 10.25 -17.70 -5.84
CA PHE A 181 11.30 -16.89 -6.45
C PHE A 181 11.82 -15.79 -5.50
N PRO A 182 10.97 -14.94 -4.87
CA PRO A 182 11.47 -13.94 -3.93
C PRO A 182 12.19 -14.55 -2.72
N SER A 183 11.66 -15.66 -2.19
CA SER A 183 12.27 -16.37 -1.07
C SER A 183 13.69 -16.84 -1.39
N GLU A 184 13.87 -17.54 -2.51
CA GLU A 184 15.18 -18.07 -2.95
C GLU A 184 16.15 -16.95 -3.34
N HIS A 185 15.67 -15.88 -3.97
CA HIS A 185 16.54 -14.85 -4.53
C HIS A 185 16.95 -13.75 -3.54
N PHE A 186 16.07 -13.39 -2.60
CA PHE A 186 16.30 -12.26 -1.69
C PHE A 186 16.48 -12.69 -0.22
N TYR A 187 15.98 -13.87 0.15
CA TYR A 187 15.88 -14.29 1.56
C TYR A 187 16.44 -15.70 1.81
N ASP A 188 17.39 -16.17 0.99
CA ASP A 188 18.09 -17.45 1.15
C ASP A 188 17.18 -18.70 1.30
N GLY A 189 15.94 -18.62 0.81
CA GLY A 189 14.93 -19.66 0.96
C GLY A 189 14.27 -19.74 2.34
N GLU A 190 14.54 -18.80 3.25
CA GLU A 190 13.99 -18.80 4.60
C GLU A 190 12.52 -18.37 4.66
N LEU A 191 12.04 -17.58 3.69
CA LEU A 191 10.67 -17.09 3.64
C LEU A 191 9.70 -18.21 3.19
N LYS A 192 8.82 -18.65 4.10
CA LYS A 192 7.88 -19.77 3.91
C LYS A 192 6.44 -19.30 3.89
N THR A 193 5.62 -19.92 3.04
CA THR A 193 4.18 -19.68 3.01
C THR A 193 3.48 -20.41 4.15
N HIS A 194 2.73 -19.69 4.96
CA HIS A 194 1.92 -20.32 6.00
C HIS A 194 0.76 -21.13 5.40
N PRO A 195 0.39 -22.31 5.95
CA PRO A 195 -0.68 -23.16 5.40
C PRO A 195 -2.07 -22.52 5.31
N LYS A 196 -2.34 -21.49 6.11
CA LYS A 196 -3.60 -20.71 6.08
C LYS A 196 -3.76 -19.82 4.85
N VAL A 197 -2.72 -19.66 4.02
CA VAL A 197 -2.86 -18.89 2.78
C VAL A 197 -3.82 -19.62 1.87
N GLY A 198 -4.99 -19.01 1.63
CA GLY A 198 -6.02 -19.57 0.76
C GLY A 198 -5.50 -19.71 -0.67
N ILE A 199 -5.46 -20.95 -1.17
CA ILE A 199 -5.11 -21.25 -2.54
C ILE A 199 -6.42 -21.53 -3.28
N SER A 200 -6.77 -20.68 -4.25
CA SER A 200 -7.89 -20.99 -5.15
C SER A 200 -7.49 -22.19 -6.02
N PRO A 201 -8.24 -23.30 -5.97
CA PRO A 201 -7.94 -24.49 -6.80
C PRO A 201 -8.31 -24.27 -8.27
N GLN A 202 -9.09 -23.24 -8.59
CA GLN A 202 -9.56 -22.95 -9.94
C GLN A 202 -9.11 -21.56 -10.37
N PRO A 203 -8.21 -21.45 -11.37
CA PRO A 203 -7.96 -20.17 -12.00
C PRO A 203 -9.18 -19.68 -12.78
N LEU A 204 -9.22 -18.36 -13.03
CA LEU A 204 -10.20 -17.77 -13.94
C LEU A 204 -10.11 -18.44 -15.33
N LYS A 205 -11.24 -18.58 -16.02
CA LYS A 205 -11.29 -19.22 -17.35
C LYS A 205 -10.36 -18.60 -18.40
N MET A 206 -10.05 -17.32 -18.25
CA MET A 206 -9.13 -16.58 -19.12
C MET A 206 -7.65 -16.83 -18.82
N TRP A 207 -7.34 -17.52 -17.73
CA TRP A 207 -5.97 -17.80 -17.34
C TRP A 207 -5.37 -18.88 -18.25
N PRO A 208 -4.16 -18.68 -18.79
CA PRO A 208 -3.56 -19.65 -19.70
C PRO A 208 -3.28 -20.97 -18.97
N ARG A 209 -3.59 -22.07 -19.65
CA ARG A 209 -3.29 -23.42 -19.17
C ARG A 209 -1.92 -23.83 -19.69
N MET A 210 -0.96 -24.03 -18.78
CA MET A 210 0.39 -24.47 -19.15
C MET A 210 0.46 -26.00 -19.22
N PRO A 211 1.36 -26.59 -20.03
CA PRO A 211 1.48 -28.04 -20.22
C PRO A 211 1.78 -28.82 -18.93
N ASP A 212 2.50 -28.19 -18.02
CA ASP A 212 3.02 -28.71 -16.75
C ASP A 212 2.15 -28.31 -15.54
N GLY A 213 0.99 -27.70 -15.80
CA GLY A 213 -0.06 -27.47 -14.80
C GLY A 213 -0.38 -26.01 -14.55
N TYR A 214 -0.91 -25.73 -13.36
CA TYR A 214 -1.37 -24.40 -12.98
C TYR A 214 -0.24 -23.54 -12.40
N TYR A 215 -0.08 -22.33 -12.94
CA TYR A 215 0.82 -21.30 -12.42
C TYR A 215 0.01 -20.06 -12.02
N PRO A 216 0.17 -19.54 -10.79
CA PRO A 216 -0.54 -18.35 -10.34
C PRO A 216 0.07 -17.02 -10.85
N HIS A 217 1.04 -17.08 -11.76
CA HIS A 217 1.68 -15.93 -12.40
C HIS A 217 2.12 -16.30 -13.82
N VAL A 218 2.15 -15.30 -14.70
CA VAL A 218 2.62 -15.42 -16.10
C VAL A 218 3.31 -14.11 -16.46
N PHE A 219 4.47 -14.19 -17.12
CA PHE A 219 5.10 -13.05 -17.75
C PHE A 219 4.69 -13.01 -19.22
N TYR A 220 3.89 -12.01 -19.61
CA TYR A 220 3.42 -11.87 -20.99
C TYR A 220 4.29 -10.86 -21.73
N GLN A 221 4.96 -11.32 -22.79
CA GLN A 221 5.76 -10.44 -23.64
C GLN A 221 4.84 -9.50 -24.43
N VAL A 222 5.11 -8.21 -24.33
CA VAL A 222 4.44 -7.18 -25.11
C VAL A 222 5.50 -6.44 -25.90
N GLU A 223 5.32 -6.36 -27.22
CA GLU A 223 6.18 -5.58 -28.09
C GLU A 223 5.65 -4.15 -28.20
N GLY A 224 6.54 -3.17 -28.05
CA GLY A 224 6.19 -1.75 -28.16
C GLY A 224 7.36 -0.85 -27.77
N ASP A 225 7.26 0.42 -28.17
CA ASP A 225 8.26 1.45 -27.86
C ASP A 225 7.84 2.28 -26.64
N GLU A 226 8.78 2.52 -25.72
CA GLU A 226 8.58 3.49 -24.64
C GLU A 226 8.52 4.92 -25.23
N ARG A 227 7.54 5.71 -24.78
CA ARG A 227 7.38 7.12 -25.19
C ARG A 227 7.21 8.01 -23.99
N LEU A 228 7.91 9.15 -23.98
CA LEU A 228 7.64 10.21 -23.03
C LEU A 228 6.23 10.74 -23.25
N LYS A 229 5.45 10.85 -22.18
CA LYS A 229 4.19 11.59 -22.23
C LYS A 229 4.54 13.04 -22.57
N PRO A 230 3.97 13.64 -23.64
CA PRO A 230 4.15 15.06 -23.90
C PRO A 230 3.72 15.81 -22.64
N MET A 231 4.61 16.64 -22.08
CA MET A 231 4.17 17.58 -21.06
C MET A 231 3.11 18.45 -21.73
N LEU A 232 1.88 18.44 -21.19
CA LEU A 232 0.91 19.46 -21.53
C LEU A 232 1.57 20.78 -21.14
N GLU A 233 2.03 21.55 -22.12
CA GLU A 233 2.37 22.94 -21.91
C GLU A 233 1.12 23.58 -21.31
N MET A 234 1.21 23.97 -20.04
CA MET A 234 0.31 24.98 -19.51
C MET A 234 0.61 26.23 -20.32
N ASN A 235 -0.14 26.43 -21.41
CA ASN A 235 -0.15 27.66 -22.17
C ASN A 235 -0.62 28.78 -21.24
N SER A 236 0.30 29.35 -20.46
CA SER A 236 0.21 30.75 -20.11
C SER A 236 0.37 31.55 -21.41
N PRO A 237 -0.56 32.46 -21.74
CA PRO A 237 -0.46 33.23 -22.97
C PRO A 237 0.73 34.18 -22.84
N GLY A 238 1.84 33.84 -23.53
CA GLY A 238 3.00 34.69 -23.70
C GLY A 238 4.25 34.20 -22.98
N SER A 239 4.94 33.19 -23.53
CA SER A 239 6.41 33.21 -23.55
C SER A 239 6.95 32.22 -24.58
N THR A 240 8.01 32.66 -25.25
CA THR A 240 8.58 32.17 -26.49
C THR A 240 9.25 30.81 -26.37
N THR A 241 9.06 30.02 -27.44
CA THR A 241 9.76 28.81 -27.88
C THR A 241 11.19 28.62 -27.34
N LEU A 242 11.45 27.46 -26.73
CA LEU A 242 12.79 26.86 -26.69
C LEU A 242 12.74 25.43 -27.23
N LYS A 243 13.37 25.25 -28.40
CA LYS A 243 13.55 23.97 -29.09
C LYS A 243 14.37 23.02 -28.21
N LEU A 244 13.85 21.81 -27.99
CA LEU A 244 14.63 20.69 -27.47
C LEU A 244 15.54 20.15 -28.59
N ASN A 245 16.84 20.34 -28.43
CA ASN A 245 17.85 19.64 -29.22
C ASN A 245 17.85 18.15 -28.82
N LYS A 246 17.75 17.28 -29.82
CA LYS A 246 18.01 15.84 -29.70
C LYS A 246 19.48 15.62 -29.36
N TRP A 247 19.72 14.73 -28.40
CA TRP A 247 20.93 13.90 -28.34
C TRP A 247 20.48 12.45 -28.50
#